data_AF-A0A931CZP9-F1
#
_entry.id   AF-A0A931CZP9-F1
#
_cell.length_a   1.000
_cell.length_b   1.000
_cell.length_c   1.000
_cell.angle_alpha   90.00
_cell.angle_beta   90.00
_cell.angle_gamma   90.00
#
_symmetry.space_group_name_H-M   'P 1'
#
loop_
_entity.id
_entity.type
_entity.pdbx_description
1 polymer ?
#
loop_
_entity_poly.entity_id
_entity_poly.type
_entity_poly.pdbx_seq_one_letter_code
_entity_poly.pdbx_strand_id
1 'polypeptide(L)' 'KMLKEELKDRIVARGEEMGVPGLFDMIADETVGTTEEEILPFLQEKGHPALNMESLVG' A
#
# COMPACT_ATOMS: atom_id res chain seq x y z
N LYS A 1 2.41 8.29 -9.91
CA LYS A 1 3.73 7.59 -10.04
C LYS A 1 4.91 8.34 -9.40
N MET A 2 5.13 9.64 -9.67
CA MET A 2 6.31 10.37 -9.18
C MET A 2 6.48 10.38 -7.64
N LEU A 3 5.41 10.61 -6.88
CA LEU A 3 5.47 10.68 -5.41
C LEU A 3 5.90 9.36 -4.76
N LYS A 4 5.49 8.24 -5.37
CA LYS A 4 5.85 6.89 -4.92
C LYS A 4 7.34 6.65 -5.17
N GLU A 5 7.83 6.97 -6.36
CA GLU A 5 9.24 6.73 -6.70
C GLU A 5 10.20 7.58 -5.86
N GLU A 6 9.85 8.84 -5.55
CA GLU A 6 10.66 9.68 -4.66
C GLU A 6 10.67 9.20 -3.21
N LEU A 7 9.55 8.65 -2.73
CA LEU A 7 9.44 8.14 -1.36
C LEU A 7 9.77 6.66 -1.25
N LYS A 8 10.16 5.99 -2.34
CA LYS A 8 10.37 4.54 -2.38
C LYS A 8 11.37 4.11 -1.32
N ASP A 9 12.55 4.72 -1.27
CA ASP A 9 13.57 4.41 -0.28
C ASP A 9 13.09 4.64 1.17
N ARG A 10 12.31 5.71 1.40
CA ARG A 10 11.75 6.02 2.72
C ARG A 10 10.65 5.04 3.14
N ILE A 11 9.78 4.66 2.21
CA ILE A 11 8.67 3.72 2.43
C ILE A 11 9.22 2.32 2.64
N VAL A 12 10.23 1.91 1.87
CA VAL A 12 10.89 0.61 2.04
C VAL A 12 11.60 0.55 3.39
N ALA A 13 12.43 1.55 3.72
CA ALA A 13 13.13 1.59 5.01
C ALA A 13 12.15 1.58 6.20
N ARG A 14 11.09 2.40 6.14
CA ARG A 14 10.04 2.40 7.18
C ARG A 14 9.25 1.11 7.22
N GLY A 15 8.95 0.52 6.07
CA GLY A 15 8.28 -0.77 5.96
C GLY A 15 9.09 -1.88 6.64
N GLU A 16 10.40 -1.91 6.41
CA GLU A 16 11.31 -2.84 7.09
C GLU A 16 11.34 -2.59 8.61
N GLU A 17 11.43 -1.33 9.06
CA GLU A 17 11.38 -0.97 10.49
C GLU A 17 10.06 -1.38 11.15
N MET A 18 8.94 -1.30 10.42
CA MET A 18 7.60 -1.65 10.92
C MET A 18 7.27 -3.16 10.75
N GLY A 19 8.17 -3.95 10.18
CA GLY A 19 7.97 -5.39 9.96
C GLY A 19 7.08 -5.73 8.75
N VAL A 20 6.84 -4.77 7.85
CA VAL A 20 6.15 -4.96 6.56
C VAL A 20 7.14 -4.66 5.41
N PRO A 21 8.12 -5.56 5.17
CA PRO A 21 9.06 -5.41 4.06
C PRO A 21 8.28 -5.45 2.74
N GLY A 22 8.48 -4.44 1.88
CA GLY A 22 7.80 -4.36 0.59
C GLY A 22 6.43 -3.68 0.61
N LEU A 23 6.11 -2.89 1.65
CA LEU A 23 4.89 -2.06 1.70
C LEU A 23 4.69 -1.25 0.41
N PHE A 24 5.77 -0.75 -0.18
CA PHE A 24 5.75 0.00 -1.43
C PHE A 24 5.01 -0.71 -2.58
N ASP A 25 5.24 -2.02 -2.74
CA ASP A 25 4.64 -2.84 -3.80
C ASP A 25 3.19 -3.27 -3.48
N MET A 26 2.75 -3.08 -2.24
CA MET A 26 1.38 -3.39 -1.80
C MET A 26 0.44 -2.19 -1.99
N ILE A 27 0.97 -0.97 -2.12
CA ILE A 27 0.15 0.24 -2.29
C ILE A 27 -0.41 0.25 -3.71
N ALA A 28 -1.73 0.33 -3.87
CA ALA A 28 -2.33 0.57 -5.18
C ALA A 28 -2.01 2.00 -5.67
N ASP A 29 -1.85 2.19 -6.97
CA ASP A 29 -1.77 3.53 -7.57
C ASP A 29 -2.73 3.65 -8.76
N GLU A 30 -2.70 4.83 -9.39
CA GLU A 30 -3.48 5.18 -10.58
C GLU A 30 -3.35 4.20 -11.77
N THR A 31 -2.37 3.28 -11.76
CA THR A 31 -2.25 2.23 -12.78
C THR A 31 -2.93 0.91 -12.40
N VAL A 32 -3.20 0.71 -11.12
CA VAL A 32 -3.94 -0.44 -10.60
C VAL A 32 -5.44 -0.15 -10.62
N GLY A 33 -5.83 1.07 -10.22
CA GLY A 33 -7.22 1.51 -10.20
C GLY A 33 -7.33 2.91 -9.61
N THR A 34 -8.39 3.64 -9.94
CA THR A 34 -8.67 4.97 -9.37
C THR A 34 -9.84 4.96 -8.41
N THR A 35 -10.57 3.84 -8.32
CA THR A 35 -11.72 3.65 -7.43
C THR A 35 -11.43 2.57 -6.39
N GLU A 36 -12.11 2.64 -5.24
CA GLU A 36 -11.97 1.68 -4.14
C GLU A 36 -12.27 0.24 -4.60
N GLU A 37 -13.28 0.06 -5.45
CA GLU A 37 -13.69 -1.25 -5.98
C GLU A 37 -12.63 -1.87 -6.90
N GLU A 38 -11.89 -1.06 -7.66
CA GLU A 38 -10.82 -1.53 -8.54
C GLU A 38 -9.55 -1.90 -7.77
N ILE A 39 -9.24 -1.16 -6.70
CA ILE A 39 -8.04 -1.40 -5.90
C ILE A 39 -8.23 -2.45 -4.80
N LEU A 40 -9.47 -2.71 -4.38
CA LEU A 40 -9.84 -3.73 -3.39
C LEU A 40 -9.24 -5.11 -3.69
N PRO A 41 -9.41 -5.70 -4.89
CA PRO A 41 -8.83 -7.00 -5.20
C PRO A 41 -7.30 -6.99 -5.18
N PHE A 42 -6.66 -5.89 -5.59
CA PHE A 42 -5.20 -5.75 -5.53
C PHE A 42 -4.68 -5.72 -4.09
N LEU A 43 -5.34 -4.96 -3.21
CA LEU A 43 -5.00 -4.88 -1.79
C LEU A 43 -5.15 -6.25 -1.11
N GLN A 44 -6.19 -7.01 -1.47
CA GLN A 44 -6.43 -8.37 -0.98
C GLN A 44 -5.36 -9.36 -1.48
N GLU A 45 -5.04 -9.33 -2.78
CA GLU A 45 -4.02 -10.20 -3.36
C GLU A 45 -2.63 -9.95 -2.76
N LYS A 46 -2.29 -8.68 -2.53
CA LYS A 46 -1.02 -8.28 -1.92
C LYS A 46 -1.00 -8.40 -0.40
N GLY A 47 -2.14 -8.64 0.24
CA GLY A 47 -2.26 -8.74 1.69
C GLY A 47 -1.91 -7.43 2.40
N HIS A 48 -2.39 -6.29 1.88
CA HIS A 48 -2.04 -4.99 2.43
C HIS A 48 -2.44 -4.90 3.93
N PRO A 49 -1.52 -4.51 4.83
CA PRO A 49 -1.74 -4.56 6.28
C PRO A 49 -2.98 -3.78 6.72
N ALA A 50 -3.33 -2.70 6.01
CA ALA A 50 -4.53 -1.90 6.28
C ALA A 50 -5.84 -2.69 6.28
N LEU A 51 -5.94 -3.82 5.57
CA LEU A 51 -7.14 -4.67 5.56
C LEU A 51 -7.39 -5.38 6.90
N ASN A 52 -6.33 -5.61 7.68
CA ASN A 52 -6.40 -6.27 8.99
C ASN A 52 -6.28 -5.28 10.16
N MET A 53 -6.12 -3.99 9.87
CA MET A 53 -6.03 -2.94 10.88
C MET A 53 -7.43 -2.45 11.27
N GLU A 54 -7.50 -1.77 12.42
CA GLU A 54 -8.73 -1.13 12.87
C GLU A 54 -9.19 -0.09 11.83
N SER A 55 -10.49 -0.08 11.56
CA SER A 55 -11.07 0.77 10.52
C SER A 55 -10.86 2.24 10.86
N LEU A 56 -10.26 2.99 9.94
CA LEU A 56 -10.01 4.43 10.13
C LEU A 56 -11.29 5.27 10.10
N VAL A 57 -12.37 4.72 9.55
CA VAL A 57 -13.69 5.34 9.52
C VAL A 57 -14.53 4.70 10.63
N GLY A 58 -14.66 5.42 11.73
CA GLY A 58 -15.63 5.18 12.81
C GLY A 58 -16.66 6.29 12.84
#